data_AF-A8S426-F1
#
_entry.id   AF-A8S426-F1
#
_cell.length_a   1.000
_cell.length_b   1.000
_cell.length_c   1.000
_cell.angle_alpha   90.00
_cell.angle_beta   90.00
_cell.angle_gamma   90.00
#
_symmetry.space_group_name_H-M   'P 1'
#
loop_
_entity.id
_entity.type
_entity.pdbx_description
1 polymer ?
#
loop_
_entity_poly.entity_id
_entity_poly.type
_entity_poly.pdbx_seq_one_letter_code
_entity_poly.pdbx_strand_id
1 'polypeptide(L)'
;MFFVGVSGGAFDSMLSALLLTLFIVLGVCMTFVVSKALSMTVLKGIPSSFTLELPPYRRPQIGKVIVRSIFDRTLFVLGRAIAVAAPAGLLIWVMANVQVNGITLLAHCSGFLDPFARLLGMDGVILMAFILGLPANEIVIPIIIMAYMAQGSLLEFDSLAQLRELLVNNGWTWITAVSTMLFSLMHWPCTTTLLTIRKESGSFKWTVMSFLVPTVCGIVLCFAFTAVARLFV
;
A
#
# COMPACT_ATOMS: atom_id res chain seq x y z
N MET A 1 -10.54 -11.02 -12.65
CA MET A 1 -11.52 -9.91 -12.68
C MET A 1 -11.37 -9.06 -13.95
N PHE A 2 -10.29 -8.31 -14.13
CA PHE A 2 -10.03 -7.57 -15.38
C PHE A 2 -9.24 -8.37 -16.44
N PHE A 3 -8.33 -9.27 -16.01
CA PHE A 3 -7.45 -10.05 -16.90
C PHE A 3 -7.77 -11.55 -16.98
N VAL A 4 -8.48 -12.07 -15.98
CA VAL A 4 -8.86 -13.48 -15.85
C VAL A 4 -10.37 -13.54 -15.69
N GLY A 5 -11.01 -14.42 -16.46
CA GLY A 5 -12.45 -14.67 -16.41
C GLY A 5 -12.92 -15.15 -15.03
N VAL A 6 -14.20 -14.98 -14.73
CA VAL A 6 -14.81 -15.48 -13.48
C VAL A 6 -15.09 -16.99 -13.56
N SER A 7 -14.93 -17.59 -14.75
CA SER A 7 -14.97 -19.03 -14.95
C SER A 7 -13.77 -19.69 -14.27
N GLY A 8 -14.00 -20.56 -13.30
CA GLY A 8 -12.95 -21.30 -12.58
C GLY A 8 -12.28 -22.41 -13.40
N GLY A 9 -11.86 -22.12 -14.64
CA GLY A 9 -11.13 -23.07 -15.48
C GLY A 9 -9.68 -23.23 -15.02
N ALA A 10 -9.08 -24.41 -15.23
CA ALA A 10 -7.68 -24.66 -14.88
C ALA A 10 -6.71 -23.66 -15.57
N PHE A 11 -7.06 -23.21 -16.79
CA PHE A 11 -6.30 -22.21 -17.53
C PHE A 11 -6.38 -20.80 -16.90
N ASP A 12 -7.56 -20.41 -16.41
CA ASP A 12 -7.78 -19.13 -15.72
C ASP A 12 -6.99 -19.06 -14.40
N SER A 13 -6.95 -20.17 -13.65
CA SER A 13 -6.15 -20.30 -12.43
C SER A 13 -4.65 -20.22 -12.73
N MET A 14 -4.18 -20.88 -13.80
CA MET A 14 -2.77 -20.82 -14.21
C MET A 14 -2.36 -19.41 -14.65
N LEU A 15 -3.22 -18.72 -15.40
CA LEU A 15 -2.98 -17.34 -15.83
C LEU A 15 -2.92 -16.38 -14.64
N SER A 16 -3.82 -16.53 -13.66
CA SER A 16 -3.79 -15.76 -12.41
C SER A 16 -2.48 -15.93 -11.64
N ALA A 17 -2.03 -17.19 -11.49
CA ALA A 17 -0.79 -17.51 -10.80
C ALA A 17 0.43 -16.93 -11.53
N LEU A 18 0.46 -17.01 -12.86
CA LEU A 18 1.53 -16.45 -13.69
C LEU A 18 1.60 -14.93 -13.56
N LEU A 19 0.45 -14.24 -13.65
CA LEU A 19 0.38 -12.79 -13.48
C LEU A 19 0.88 -12.36 -12.09
N LEU A 20 0.43 -13.04 -11.02
CA LEU A 20 0.88 -12.76 -9.66
C LEU A 20 2.40 -12.95 -9.54
N THR A 21 2.93 -14.04 -10.10
CA THR A 21 4.36 -14.35 -10.08
C THR A 21 5.16 -13.26 -10.80
N LEU A 22 4.70 -12.81 -11.97
CA LEU A 22 5.34 -11.72 -12.73
C LEU A 22 5.38 -10.42 -11.91
N PHE A 23 4.30 -10.07 -11.23
CA PHE A 23 4.23 -8.90 -10.35
C PHE A 23 5.21 -8.99 -9.17
N ILE A 24 5.32 -10.17 -8.55
CA ILE A 24 6.28 -10.40 -7.45
C ILE A 24 7.71 -10.27 -7.97
N VAL A 25 8.03 -10.88 -9.10
CA VAL A 25 9.36 -10.77 -9.73
C VAL A 25 9.69 -9.31 -10.07
N LEU A 26 8.73 -8.55 -10.59
CA LEU A 26 8.90 -7.12 -10.84
C LEU A 26 9.27 -6.36 -9.56
N GLY A 27 8.61 -6.65 -8.43
CA GLY A 27 8.94 -6.05 -7.13
C GLY A 27 10.36 -6.37 -6.65
N VAL A 28 10.78 -7.63 -6.83
CA VAL A 28 12.15 -8.07 -6.51
C VAL A 28 13.17 -7.36 -7.40
N CYS A 29 12.93 -7.28 -8.70
CA CYS A 29 13.79 -6.56 -9.65
C CYS A 29 13.91 -5.07 -9.28
N MET A 30 12.79 -4.41 -8.96
CA MET A 30 12.80 -3.01 -8.51
C MET A 30 13.61 -2.83 -7.23
N THR A 31 13.54 -3.78 -6.29
CA THR A 31 14.35 -3.75 -5.06
C THR A 31 15.85 -3.77 -5.38
N PHE A 32 16.29 -4.61 -6.32
CA PHE A 32 17.69 -4.63 -6.75
C PHE A 32 18.12 -3.33 -7.45
N VAL A 33 17.25 -2.77 -8.32
CA VAL A 33 17.52 -1.50 -9.01
C VAL A 33 17.68 -0.36 -7.99
N VAL A 34 16.75 -0.24 -7.05
CA VAL A 34 16.77 0.80 -6.01
C VAL A 34 17.97 0.60 -5.08
N SER A 35 18.24 -0.63 -4.63
CA SER A 35 19.42 -0.94 -3.79
C SER A 35 20.73 -0.56 -4.48
N LYS A 36 20.88 -0.87 -5.77
CA LYS A 36 22.05 -0.46 -6.57
C LYS A 36 22.13 1.06 -6.69
N ALA A 37 21.01 1.73 -6.97
CA ALA A 37 20.96 3.19 -7.07
C ALA A 37 21.35 3.88 -5.75
N LEU A 38 20.85 3.41 -4.61
CA LEU A 38 21.21 3.95 -3.29
C LEU A 38 22.67 3.65 -2.94
N SER A 39 23.18 2.46 -3.25
CA SER A 39 24.58 2.07 -3.03
C SER A 39 25.54 2.96 -3.83
N MET A 40 25.16 3.37 -5.03
CA MET A 40 25.96 4.27 -5.86
C MET A 40 25.86 5.75 -5.45
N THR A 41 24.84 6.15 -4.69
CA THR A 41 24.56 7.55 -4.37
C THR A 41 24.77 7.87 -2.89
N VAL A 42 23.88 7.39 -2.02
CA VAL A 42 23.74 7.81 -0.62
C VAL A 42 24.47 6.88 0.35
N LEU A 43 24.58 5.59 0.04
CA LEU A 43 25.16 4.56 0.92
C LEU A 43 26.65 4.30 0.65
N LYS A 44 27.40 5.30 0.18
CA LYS A 44 28.86 5.22 0.10
C LYS A 44 29.43 5.26 1.52
N GLY A 45 29.70 4.10 2.10
CA GLY A 45 30.19 3.96 3.46
C GLY A 45 31.01 2.70 3.66
N ILE A 46 31.77 2.67 4.75
CA ILE A 46 32.64 1.55 5.13
C ILE A 46 31.72 0.35 5.43
N PRO A 47 31.97 -0.85 4.85
CA PRO A 47 31.18 -2.03 5.17
C PRO A 47 31.25 -2.29 6.68
N SER A 48 30.12 -2.20 7.38
CA SER A 48 30.07 -2.62 8.78
C SER A 48 30.26 -4.13 8.82
N SER A 49 31.38 -4.59 9.38
CA SER A 49 31.61 -5.99 9.71
C SER A 49 30.51 -6.44 10.67
N PHE A 50 29.47 -7.08 10.15
CA PHE A 50 28.49 -7.78 10.95
C PHE A 50 29.10 -9.15 11.32
N THR A 51 30.00 -9.14 12.30
CA THR A 51 30.52 -10.36 12.91
C THR A 51 29.38 -10.99 13.71
N LEU A 52 28.65 -11.87 13.05
CA LEU A 52 27.50 -12.55 13.62
C LEU A 52 28.01 -13.73 14.46
N GLU A 53 28.53 -13.41 15.64
CA GLU A 53 28.91 -14.42 16.62
C GLU A 53 27.63 -15.15 17.06
N LEU A 54 27.58 -16.46 16.82
CA LEU A 54 26.41 -17.25 17.17
C LEU A 54 26.33 -17.31 18.70
N PRO A 55 25.24 -16.82 19.34
CA PRO A 55 25.11 -16.91 20.78
C PRO A 55 24.99 -18.38 21.20
N PRO A 56 25.47 -18.74 22.41
CA PRO A 56 25.30 -20.08 22.94
C PRO A 56 23.81 -20.43 23.07
N TYR A 57 23.39 -21.52 22.41
CA TYR A 57 22.01 -21.99 22.40
C TYR A 57 21.55 -22.38 23.81
N ARG A 58 20.53 -21.68 24.34
CA ARG A 58 19.92 -21.97 25.64
C ARG A 58 18.53 -22.60 25.43
N ARG A 59 18.17 -23.60 26.23
CA ARG A 59 16.84 -24.23 26.15
C ARG A 59 15.74 -23.19 26.42
N PRO A 60 14.73 -23.05 25.54
CA PRO A 60 13.70 -22.04 25.72
C PRO A 60 12.77 -22.41 26.89
N GLN A 61 12.53 -21.46 27.79
CA GLN A 61 11.52 -21.58 28.84
C GLN A 61 10.16 -21.21 28.26
N ILE A 62 9.48 -22.16 27.61
CA ILE A 62 8.27 -21.94 26.79
C ILE A 62 7.24 -21.03 27.49
N GLY A 63 6.84 -21.35 28.72
CA GLY A 63 5.82 -20.57 29.45
C GLY A 63 6.25 -19.13 29.74
N LYS A 64 7.47 -18.93 30.26
CA LYS A 64 8.00 -17.59 30.54
C LYS A 64 8.20 -16.76 29.27
N VAL A 65 8.62 -17.40 28.18
CA VAL A 65 8.80 -16.74 26.87
C VAL A 65 7.46 -16.29 26.32
N ILE A 66 6.41 -17.12 26.38
CA ILE A 66 5.07 -16.76 25.89
C ILE A 66 4.52 -15.57 26.68
N VAL A 67 4.49 -15.65 28.01
CA VAL A 67 3.98 -14.55 28.86
C VAL A 67 4.77 -13.28 28.58
N ARG A 68 6.10 -13.34 28.67
CA ARG A 68 6.94 -12.17 28.48
C ARG A 68 6.84 -11.60 27.06
N SER A 69 6.72 -12.44 26.04
CA SER A 69 6.55 -11.97 24.66
C SER A 69 5.20 -11.29 24.45
N ILE A 70 4.12 -11.80 25.05
CA ILE A 70 2.80 -11.17 24.96
C ILE A 70 2.81 -9.80 25.65
N PHE A 71 3.29 -9.73 26.89
CA PHE A 71 3.26 -8.50 27.67
C PHE A 71 4.29 -7.47 27.20
N ASP A 72 5.55 -7.86 26.97
CA ASP A 72 6.62 -6.91 26.64
C ASP A 72 6.64 -6.55 25.15
N ARG A 73 6.25 -7.46 24.25
CA ARG A 73 6.34 -7.22 22.79
C ARG A 73 4.97 -7.01 22.15
N THR A 74 4.03 -7.95 22.32
CA THR A 74 2.76 -7.89 21.58
C THR A 74 1.91 -6.70 22.02
N LEU A 75 1.74 -6.47 23.32
CA LEU A 75 0.93 -5.37 23.83
C LEU A 75 1.48 -4.00 23.42
N PHE A 76 2.80 -3.83 23.43
CA PHE A 76 3.45 -2.59 23.03
C PHE A 76 3.38 -2.32 21.52
N VAL A 77 3.45 -3.37 20.69
CA VAL A 77 3.21 -3.26 19.24
C VAL A 77 1.75 -2.90 18.98
N LEU A 78 0.81 -3.58 19.65
CA LEU A 78 -0.62 -3.31 19.52
C LEU A 78 -0.97 -1.88 19.95
N GLY A 79 -0.45 -1.41 21.08
CA GLY A 79 -0.67 -0.04 21.54
C GLY A 79 -0.19 1.00 20.54
N ARG A 80 0.95 0.77 19.86
CA ARG A 80 1.42 1.64 18.77
C ARG A 80 0.51 1.60 17.55
N ALA A 81 0.00 0.42 17.18
CA ALA A 81 -0.92 0.28 16.07
C ALA A 81 -2.23 1.03 16.35
N ILE A 82 -2.82 0.87 17.54
CA ILE A 82 -4.04 1.57 17.96
C ILE A 82 -3.84 3.09 18.01
N ALA A 83 -2.71 3.55 18.56
CA ALA A 83 -2.41 4.98 18.64
C ALA A 83 -2.34 5.67 17.27
N VAL A 84 -2.04 4.92 16.20
CA VAL A 84 -2.06 5.43 14.83
C VAL A 84 -3.43 5.19 14.17
N ALA A 85 -4.00 4.01 14.33
CA ALA A 85 -5.22 3.61 13.63
C ALA A 85 -6.46 4.37 14.12
N ALA A 86 -6.59 4.61 15.42
CA ALA A 86 -7.74 5.31 16.00
C ALA A 86 -7.93 6.75 15.45
N PRO A 87 -6.91 7.64 15.49
CA PRO A 87 -7.07 8.99 14.95
C PRO A 87 -7.28 8.98 13.42
N ALA A 88 -6.67 8.04 12.71
CA ALA A 88 -6.86 7.94 11.26
C ALA A 88 -8.25 7.41 10.89
N GLY A 89 -8.81 6.45 11.66
CA GLY A 89 -10.19 5.99 11.49
C GLY A 89 -11.19 7.12 11.75
N LEU A 90 -10.96 7.94 12.77
CA LEU A 90 -11.76 9.14 13.01
C LEU A 90 -11.68 10.12 11.83
N LEU A 91 -10.48 10.36 11.30
CA LEU A 91 -10.28 11.21 10.12
C LEU A 91 -11.05 10.67 8.90
N ILE A 92 -10.93 9.37 8.61
CA ILE A 92 -11.65 8.72 7.50
C ILE A 92 -13.16 8.88 7.68
N TRP A 93 -13.67 8.65 8.89
CA TRP A 93 -15.08 8.81 9.20
C TRP A 93 -15.57 10.25 8.98
N VAL A 94 -14.81 11.24 9.45
CA VAL A 94 -15.12 12.67 9.22
C VAL A 94 -15.14 12.98 7.73
N MET A 95 -14.14 12.50 6.97
CA MET A 95 -14.07 12.76 5.53
C MET A 95 -15.22 12.11 4.75
N ALA A 96 -15.68 10.94 5.18
CA ALA A 96 -16.78 10.21 4.54
C ALA A 96 -18.17 10.77 4.91
N ASN A 97 -18.37 11.23 6.15
CA ASN A 97 -19.70 11.62 6.65
C ASN A 97 -19.97 13.13 6.60
N VAL A 98 -18.94 13.97 6.70
CA VAL A 98 -19.12 15.43 6.64
C VAL A 98 -19.32 15.85 5.18
N GLN A 99 -20.45 16.50 4.92
CA GLN A 99 -20.83 16.99 3.60
C GLN A 99 -20.76 18.52 3.56
N VAL A 100 -20.16 19.05 2.50
CA VAL A 100 -20.14 20.48 2.17
C VAL A 100 -20.85 20.63 0.83
N ASN A 101 -21.91 21.44 0.77
CA ASN A 101 -22.72 21.63 -0.43
C ASN A 101 -23.31 20.32 -1.03
N GLY A 102 -23.62 19.34 -0.17
CA GLY A 102 -24.17 18.04 -0.60
C GLY A 102 -23.15 17.04 -1.14
N ILE A 103 -21.86 17.37 -1.12
CA ILE A 103 -20.75 16.49 -1.52
C ILE A 103 -19.93 16.14 -0.28
N THR A 104 -19.51 14.88 -0.14
CA THR A 104 -18.65 14.46 0.97
C THR A 104 -17.28 15.14 0.89
N LEU A 105 -16.66 15.42 2.04
CA LEU A 105 -15.31 16.00 2.08
C LEU A 105 -14.30 15.11 1.34
N LEU A 106 -14.48 13.79 1.42
CA LEU A 106 -13.72 12.80 0.66
C LEU A 106 -13.80 13.03 -0.85
N ALA A 107 -15.00 13.26 -1.39
CA ALA A 107 -15.20 13.52 -2.81
C ALA A 107 -14.64 14.89 -3.24
N HIS A 108 -14.69 15.90 -2.36
CA HIS A 108 -14.06 17.18 -2.63
C HIS A 108 -12.52 17.07 -2.71
N CYS A 109 -11.91 16.34 -1.77
CA CYS A 109 -10.47 16.09 -1.77
C CYS A 109 -10.02 15.18 -2.92
N SER A 110 -10.81 14.15 -3.28
CA SER A 110 -10.50 13.29 -4.41
C SER A 110 -10.58 14.06 -5.74
N GLY A 111 -11.56 14.95 -5.90
CA GLY A 111 -11.66 15.82 -7.08
C GLY A 111 -10.46 16.76 -7.23
N PHE A 112 -9.89 17.25 -6.12
CA PHE A 112 -8.66 18.05 -6.16
C PHE A 112 -7.43 17.24 -6.62
N LEU A 113 -7.35 15.97 -6.26
CA LEU A 113 -6.25 15.08 -6.63
C LEU A 113 -6.44 14.38 -7.98
N ASP A 114 -7.66 14.36 -8.51
CA ASP A 114 -8.01 13.74 -9.79
C ASP A 114 -7.09 14.12 -10.97
N PRO A 115 -6.74 15.40 -11.23
CA PRO A 115 -5.85 15.73 -12.34
C PRO A 115 -4.48 15.06 -12.23
N PHE A 116 -3.94 14.94 -11.01
CA PHE A 116 -2.66 14.26 -10.78
C PHE A 116 -2.82 12.74 -10.84
N ALA A 117 -3.90 12.19 -10.27
CA ALA A 117 -4.17 10.76 -10.31
C ALA A 117 -4.36 10.24 -11.75
N ARG A 118 -5.02 11.02 -12.62
CA ARG A 118 -5.20 10.68 -14.04
C ARG A 118 -3.88 10.64 -14.81
N LEU A 119 -2.86 11.39 -14.40
CA LEU A 119 -1.53 11.28 -15.00
C LEU A 119 -0.86 9.94 -14.66
N LEU A 120 -1.19 9.37 -13.50
CA LEU A 120 -0.71 8.05 -13.07
C LEU A 120 -1.56 6.89 -13.61
N GLY A 121 -2.59 7.17 -14.42
CA GLY A 121 -3.51 6.16 -14.94
C GLY A 121 -4.60 5.75 -13.95
N MET A 122 -4.72 6.46 -12.83
CA MET A 122 -5.66 6.21 -11.75
C MET A 122 -6.72 7.32 -11.66
N ASP A 123 -7.67 7.17 -10.75
CA ASP A 123 -8.68 8.19 -10.41
C ASP A 123 -8.31 8.85 -9.07
N GLY A 124 -8.76 10.09 -8.85
CA GLY A 124 -8.53 10.84 -7.63
C GLY A 124 -8.98 10.11 -6.36
N VAL A 125 -10.03 9.28 -6.47
CA VAL A 125 -10.50 8.40 -5.37
C VAL A 125 -9.45 7.37 -4.98
N ILE A 126 -8.81 6.72 -5.96
CA ILE A 126 -7.78 5.69 -5.74
C ILE A 126 -6.59 6.31 -5.01
N LEU A 127 -6.13 7.47 -5.49
CA LEU A 127 -5.00 8.16 -4.86
C LEU A 127 -5.34 8.64 -3.45
N MET A 128 -6.53 9.19 -3.23
CA MET A 128 -7.02 9.52 -1.88
C MET A 128 -7.09 8.30 -0.97
N ALA A 129 -7.51 7.15 -1.49
CA ALA A 129 -7.58 5.92 -0.71
C ALA A 129 -6.21 5.44 -0.25
N PHE A 130 -5.16 5.56 -1.08
CA PHE A 130 -3.79 5.29 -0.63
C PHE A 130 -3.31 6.27 0.44
N ILE A 131 -3.66 7.56 0.32
CA ILE A 131 -3.28 8.59 1.31
C ILE A 131 -3.94 8.30 2.66
N LEU A 132 -5.25 8.00 2.64
CA LEU A 132 -6.00 7.66 3.85
C LEU A 132 -5.67 6.25 4.39
N GLY A 133 -5.17 5.36 3.52
CA GLY A 133 -4.68 4.03 3.86
C GLY A 133 -3.26 4.00 4.46
N LEU A 134 -2.58 5.15 4.63
CA LEU A 134 -1.25 5.21 5.26
C LEU A 134 -1.14 4.49 6.63
N PRO A 135 -2.16 4.49 7.51
CA PRO A 135 -2.13 3.71 8.75
C PRO A 135 -2.09 2.19 8.54
N ALA A 136 -2.81 1.69 7.53
CA ALA A 136 -3.01 0.28 7.22
C ALA A 136 -3.25 0.12 5.71
N ASN A 137 -2.35 -0.53 4.99
CA ASN A 137 -2.42 -0.58 3.53
C ASN A 137 -3.54 -1.52 3.04
N GLU A 138 -4.05 -2.36 3.93
CA GLU A 138 -5.14 -3.31 3.68
C GLU A 138 -6.50 -2.60 3.54
N ILE A 139 -6.67 -1.41 4.11
CA ILE A 139 -7.95 -0.67 4.04
C ILE A 139 -8.11 0.16 2.77
N VAL A 140 -7.13 0.16 1.85
CA VAL A 140 -7.19 0.94 0.60
C VAL A 140 -8.41 0.55 -0.25
N ILE A 141 -8.66 -0.74 -0.48
CA ILE A 141 -9.82 -1.20 -1.25
C ILE A 141 -11.15 -0.85 -0.56
N PRO A 142 -11.33 -1.11 0.76
CA PRO A 142 -12.49 -0.61 1.50
C PRO A 142 -12.75 0.89 1.41
N ILE A 143 -11.69 1.73 1.41
CA ILE A 143 -11.83 3.19 1.26
C ILE A 143 -12.29 3.54 -0.17
N ILE A 144 -11.77 2.85 -1.19
CA ILE A 144 -12.22 3.03 -2.59
C ILE A 144 -13.71 2.70 -2.73
N ILE A 145 -14.14 1.57 -2.17
CA ILE A 145 -15.55 1.16 -2.20
C ILE A 145 -16.43 2.20 -1.49
N MET A 146 -16.04 2.58 -0.27
CA MET A 146 -16.74 3.57 0.54
C MET A 146 -16.91 4.91 -0.22
N ALA A 147 -15.84 5.35 -0.90
CA ALA A 147 -15.85 6.58 -1.69
C ALA A 147 -16.77 6.48 -2.92
N TYR A 148 -16.68 5.38 -3.69
CA TYR A 148 -17.51 5.18 -4.89
C TYR A 148 -18.99 4.99 -4.58
N MET A 149 -19.31 4.42 -3.43
CA MET A 149 -20.70 4.27 -2.97
C MET A 149 -21.22 5.48 -2.20
N ALA A 150 -20.37 6.49 -1.95
CA ALA A 150 -20.67 7.64 -1.09
C ALA A 150 -21.26 7.23 0.28
N GLN A 151 -20.73 6.15 0.85
CA GLN A 151 -21.17 5.61 2.13
C GLN A 151 -20.28 6.10 3.28
N GLY A 152 -20.84 6.19 4.48
CA GLY A 152 -20.14 6.68 5.68
C GLY A 152 -19.32 5.62 6.43
N SER A 153 -19.25 4.39 5.94
CA SER A 153 -18.62 3.25 6.60
C SER A 153 -17.75 2.44 5.63
N LEU A 154 -16.64 1.89 6.13
CA LEU A 154 -15.81 0.95 5.37
C LEU A 154 -16.61 -0.32 5.07
N LEU A 155 -16.65 -0.70 3.80
CA LEU A 155 -17.30 -1.92 3.33
C LEU A 155 -16.29 -2.88 2.70
N GLU A 156 -16.61 -4.17 2.78
CA GLU A 156 -15.93 -5.25 2.08
C GLU A 156 -17.00 -6.05 1.32
N PHE A 157 -16.73 -6.37 0.06
CA PHE A 157 -17.63 -7.20 -0.74
C PHE A 157 -17.15 -8.65 -0.71
N ASP A 158 -18.03 -9.56 -0.30
CA ASP A 158 -17.76 -11.00 -0.34
C ASP A 158 -17.79 -11.56 -1.78
N SER A 159 -18.47 -10.87 -2.69
CA SER A 159 -18.60 -11.30 -4.08
C SER A 159 -17.72 -10.50 -5.03
N LEU A 160 -16.83 -11.22 -5.73
CA LEU A 160 -15.92 -10.63 -6.70
C LEU A 160 -16.68 -9.96 -7.86
N ALA A 161 -17.82 -10.54 -8.28
CA ALA A 161 -18.63 -10.01 -9.37
C ALA A 161 -19.18 -8.60 -9.09
N GLN A 162 -19.74 -8.37 -7.89
CA GLN A 162 -20.24 -7.05 -7.48
C GLN A 162 -19.10 -6.03 -7.40
N LEU A 163 -17.93 -6.44 -6.91
CA LEU A 163 -16.75 -5.58 -6.87
C LEU A 163 -16.36 -5.13 -8.28
N ARG A 164 -16.28 -6.04 -9.26
CA ARG A 164 -15.98 -5.65 -10.66
C ARG A 164 -17.00 -4.68 -11.23
N GLU A 165 -18.29 -4.93 -11.01
CA GLU A 165 -19.34 -4.07 -11.53
C GLU A 165 -19.21 -2.64 -10.99
N LEU A 166 -18.98 -2.50 -9.67
CA LEU A 166 -18.75 -1.19 -9.06
C LEU A 166 -17.54 -0.48 -9.68
N LEU A 167 -16.41 -1.18 -9.83
CA LEU A 167 -15.18 -0.59 -10.36
C LEU A 167 -15.36 -0.15 -11.83
N VAL A 168 -15.96 -1.01 -12.67
CA VAL A 168 -16.21 -0.69 -14.09
C VAL A 168 -17.18 0.49 -14.23
N ASN A 169 -18.23 0.54 -13.40
CA ASN A 169 -19.19 1.64 -13.41
C ASN A 169 -18.56 2.99 -13.00
N ASN A 170 -17.49 2.95 -12.19
CA ASN A 170 -16.69 4.13 -11.82
C ASN A 170 -15.51 4.38 -12.76
N GLY A 171 -15.54 3.83 -13.99
CA GLY A 171 -14.57 4.14 -15.03
C GLY A 171 -13.25 3.37 -14.93
N TRP A 172 -13.17 2.29 -14.15
CA TRP A 172 -11.97 1.46 -14.11
C TRP A 172 -11.75 0.75 -15.44
N THR A 173 -10.62 1.08 -16.05
CA THR A 173 -10.10 0.37 -17.22
C THR A 173 -9.05 -0.65 -16.79
N TRP A 174 -8.61 -1.50 -17.73
CA TRP A 174 -7.48 -2.39 -17.49
C TRP A 174 -6.18 -1.60 -17.16
N ILE A 175 -6.04 -0.38 -17.71
CA ILE A 175 -4.91 0.53 -17.41
C ILE A 175 -4.98 0.97 -15.95
N THR A 176 -6.16 1.35 -15.48
CA THR A 176 -6.41 1.72 -14.08
C THR A 176 -6.11 0.55 -13.15
N ALA A 177 -6.59 -0.65 -13.46
CA ALA A 177 -6.32 -1.84 -12.65
C ALA A 177 -4.81 -2.13 -12.52
N VAL A 178 -4.06 -2.08 -13.62
CA VAL A 178 -2.60 -2.30 -13.59
C VAL A 178 -1.88 -1.18 -12.86
N SER A 179 -2.28 0.07 -13.08
CA SER A 179 -1.68 1.22 -12.39
C SER A 179 -1.89 1.15 -10.88
N THR A 180 -3.09 0.76 -10.43
CA THR A 180 -3.39 0.53 -9.01
C THR A 180 -2.57 -0.62 -8.42
N MET A 181 -2.36 -1.71 -9.16
CA MET A 181 -1.52 -2.83 -8.71
C MET A 181 -0.04 -2.43 -8.62
N LEU A 182 0.48 -1.71 -9.62
CA LEU A 182 1.86 -1.20 -9.63
C LEU A 182 2.09 -0.22 -8.47
N PHE A 183 1.13 0.67 -8.23
CA PHE A 183 1.21 1.62 -7.13
C PHE A 183 1.15 0.90 -5.77
N SER A 184 0.24 -0.06 -5.61
CA SER A 184 0.17 -0.90 -4.41
C SER A 184 1.47 -1.64 -4.12
N LEU A 185 2.21 -2.06 -5.16
CA LEU A 185 3.49 -2.72 -4.99
C LEU A 185 4.61 -1.77 -4.51
N MET A 186 4.59 -0.51 -4.96
CA MET A 186 5.69 0.45 -4.79
C MET A 186 5.35 1.66 -3.92
N HIS A 187 4.19 1.71 -3.27
CA HIS A 187 3.83 2.83 -2.40
C HIS A 187 4.61 2.88 -1.08
N TRP A 188 4.37 3.94 -0.32
CA TRP A 188 4.96 4.13 1.00
C TRP A 188 4.61 3.01 1.99
N PRO A 189 5.52 2.67 2.92
CA PRO A 189 5.20 1.73 3.99
C PRO A 189 4.20 2.35 4.98
N CYS A 190 3.44 1.49 5.66
CA CYS A 190 2.47 1.91 6.66
C CYS A 190 3.14 2.65 7.85
N THR A 191 2.36 3.49 8.55
CA THR A 191 2.89 4.32 9.64
C THR A 191 3.62 3.51 10.72
N THR A 192 3.16 2.30 11.03
CA THR A 192 3.78 1.44 12.05
C THR A 192 5.22 1.04 11.67
N THR A 193 5.45 0.81 10.38
CA THR A 193 6.78 0.56 9.81
C THR A 193 7.65 1.80 9.88
N LEU A 194 7.12 2.98 9.48
CA LEU A 194 7.84 4.25 9.57
C LEU A 194 8.25 4.60 11.02
N LEU A 195 7.34 4.37 11.97
CA LEU A 195 7.62 4.56 13.40
C LEU A 195 8.73 3.63 13.90
N THR A 196 8.77 2.39 13.39
CA THR A 196 9.81 1.43 13.75
C THR A 196 11.15 1.85 13.15
N ILE A 197 11.19 2.23 11.86
CA ILE A 197 12.40 2.77 11.21
C ILE A 197 12.95 3.98 11.99
N ARG A 198 12.07 4.90 12.41
CA ARG A 198 12.47 6.06 13.22
C ARG A 198 13.09 5.66 14.56
N LYS A 199 12.51 4.66 15.24
CA LYS A 199 13.00 4.18 16.54
C LYS A 199 14.35 3.47 16.43
N GLU A 200 14.53 2.65 15.40
CA GLU A 200 15.77 1.88 15.19
C GLU A 200 16.90 2.73 14.61
N SER A 201 16.60 3.60 13.64
CA SER A 201 17.62 4.42 12.96
C SER A 201 17.97 5.69 13.73
N GLY A 202 17.15 6.12 14.69
CA GLY A 202 17.33 7.36 15.47
C GLY A 202 17.26 8.66 14.64
N SER A 203 17.00 8.59 13.34
CA SER A 203 17.09 9.70 12.41
C SER A 203 15.83 9.87 11.58
N PHE A 204 15.26 11.07 11.63
CA PHE A 204 14.09 11.42 10.83
C PHE A 204 14.37 11.44 9.33
N LYS A 205 15.61 11.74 8.94
CA LYS A 205 16.03 11.75 7.52
C LYS A 205 15.82 10.38 6.88
N TRP A 206 16.21 9.30 7.55
CA TRP A 206 16.05 7.95 7.03
C TRP A 206 14.59 7.52 6.98
N THR A 207 13.76 7.91 7.95
CA THR A 207 12.31 7.66 7.90
C THR A 207 11.65 8.33 6.70
N VAL A 208 11.97 9.59 6.43
CA VAL A 208 11.43 10.33 5.27
C VAL A 208 11.92 9.72 3.95
N MET A 209 13.18 9.29 3.87
CA MET A 209 13.66 8.62 2.65
C MET A 209 12.97 7.27 2.43
N SER A 210 12.72 6.48 3.48
CA SER A 210 11.96 5.22 3.37
C SER A 210 10.52 5.43 2.92
N PHE A 211 9.95 6.62 3.16
CA PHE A 211 8.65 7.01 2.62
C PHE A 211 8.76 7.46 1.16
N LEU A 212 9.67 8.40 0.87
CA LEU A 212 9.75 9.05 -0.45
C LEU A 212 10.29 8.14 -1.56
N VAL A 213 11.29 7.29 -1.28
CA VAL A 213 11.94 6.47 -2.31
C VAL A 213 10.94 5.52 -2.99
N PRO A 214 10.17 4.68 -2.27
CA PRO A 214 9.15 3.85 -2.90
C PRO A 214 8.11 4.72 -3.62
N THR A 215 7.59 5.75 -2.95
CA THR A 215 6.55 6.64 -3.48
C THR A 215 6.92 7.24 -4.84
N VAL A 216 8.13 7.78 -4.95
CA VAL A 216 8.62 8.37 -6.21
C VAL A 216 8.81 7.29 -7.27
N CYS A 217 9.37 6.13 -6.92
CA CYS A 217 9.48 5.00 -7.85
C CYS A 217 8.10 4.54 -8.36
N GLY A 218 7.10 4.45 -7.48
CA GLY A 218 5.72 4.10 -7.83
C GLY A 218 5.09 5.14 -8.75
N ILE A 219 5.20 6.43 -8.42
CA ILE A 219 4.71 7.54 -9.26
C ILE A 219 5.33 7.49 -10.65
N VAL A 220 6.66 7.36 -10.74
CA VAL A 220 7.39 7.31 -12.01
C VAL A 220 6.99 6.08 -12.82
N LEU A 221 6.87 4.91 -12.19
CA LEU A 221 6.50 3.67 -12.86
C LEU A 221 5.07 3.70 -13.39
N CYS A 222 4.11 4.18 -12.59
CA CYS A 222 2.71 4.32 -13.00
C CYS A 222 2.56 5.36 -14.12
N PHE A 223 3.27 6.48 -14.02
CA PHE A 223 3.29 7.50 -15.08
C PHE A 223 3.85 6.95 -16.39
N ALA A 224 5.01 6.29 -16.34
CA ALA A 224 5.64 5.68 -17.51
C ALA A 224 4.73 4.61 -18.13
N PHE A 225 4.16 3.72 -17.31
CA PHE A 225 3.21 2.70 -17.77
C PHE A 225 1.98 3.33 -18.44
N THR A 226 1.38 4.35 -17.82
CA THR A 226 0.18 5.01 -18.35
C THR A 226 0.48 5.75 -19.66
N ALA A 227 1.60 6.46 -19.72
CA ALA A 227 2.02 7.16 -20.94
C ALA A 227 2.20 6.18 -22.10
N VAL A 228 2.86 5.04 -21.87
CA VAL A 228 3.04 3.99 -22.88
C VAL A 228 1.70 3.35 -23.25
N ALA A 229 0.87 2.98 -22.27
CA ALA A 229 -0.43 2.35 -22.52
C ALA A 229 -1.38 3.24 -23.34
N ARG A 230 -1.37 4.55 -23.09
CA ARG A 230 -2.15 5.53 -23.88
C ARG A 230 -1.64 5.76 -25.29
N LEU A 231 -0.41 5.36 -25.63
CA LEU A 231 0.07 5.41 -27.01
C LEU A 231 -0.49 4.25 -27.86
N PHE A 232 -0.90 3.16 -27.21
CA PHE A 232 -1.43 1.96 -27.88
C PHE A 232 -2.97 1.91 -27.94
N VAL A 233 -3.67 2.86 -27.31
CA VAL A 233 -5.14 2.97 -27.25
C VAL A 233 -5.55 4.28 -27.90
#